data_AF-A0ABD5EPX9-F1
#
_entry.id   AF-A0ABD5EPX9-F1
#
_cell.length_a   1.000
_cell.length_b   1.000
_cell.length_c   1.000
_cell.angle_alpha   90.00
_cell.angle_beta   90.00
_cell.angle_gamma   90.00
#
_symmetry.space_group_name_H-M   'P 1'
#
loop_
_entity.id
_entity.type
_entity.pdbx_description
1 polymer ?
#
loop_
_entity_poly.entity_id
_entity_poly.type
_entity_poly.pdbx_seq_one_letter_code
_entity_poly.pdbx_strand_id
1 'polypeptide(L)'
;MAPRLSVRSGAGGGPPDAAVALLLADPEGTAGEQAVARLGAYCYEGDGAVHLVRTDGWAERESDGDTLRLAIAVYPVALRQVGVDPHEFTERSAVDPEALIVLRAQAAVPAPLAARLVDAVAVFTAGPDSSVDELLAAGEWPMMLAPPPEH
;
A
#
# COMPACT_ATOMS: atom_id res chain seq x y z
N MET A 1 -13.58 -14.47 1.13
CA MET A 1 -12.34 -13.69 1.00
C MET A 1 -12.59 -12.31 1.56
N ALA A 2 -11.83 -11.90 2.57
CA ALA A 2 -11.86 -10.54 3.08
C ALA A 2 -11.39 -9.56 1.98
N PRO A 3 -11.88 -8.31 1.97
CA PRO A 3 -11.39 -7.33 1.02
C PRO A 3 -9.92 -7.03 1.33
N ARG A 4 -9.05 -7.20 0.33
CA ARG A 4 -7.60 -6.94 0.47
C ARG A 4 -7.30 -5.47 0.72
N LEU A 5 -8.22 -4.56 0.39
CA LEU A 5 -8.16 -3.15 0.74
C LEU A 5 -9.30 -2.80 1.72
N SER A 6 -8.99 -2.07 2.77
CA SER A 6 -9.96 -1.56 3.75
C SER A 6 -9.58 -0.14 4.20
N VAL A 7 -10.50 0.58 4.83
CA VAL A 7 -10.21 1.91 5.41
C VAL A 7 -10.56 1.88 6.89
N ARG A 8 -9.63 2.30 7.76
CA ARG A 8 -9.83 2.28 9.21
C ARG A 8 -9.25 3.50 9.90
N SER A 9 -9.90 3.92 10.98
CA SER A 9 -9.35 4.94 11.87
C SER A 9 -8.28 4.38 12.80
N GLY A 10 -7.26 5.17 13.12
CA GLY A 10 -6.25 4.83 14.13
C GLY A 10 -5.30 3.70 13.74
N ALA A 11 -5.22 3.35 12.46
CA ALA A 11 -4.26 2.38 11.93
C ALA A 11 -3.07 3.12 11.31
N GLY A 12 -1.83 2.60 11.43
CA GLY A 12 -0.65 3.16 10.76
C GLY A 12 0.09 4.28 11.52
N GLY A 13 -0.01 4.32 12.86
CA GLY A 13 0.83 5.20 13.71
C GLY A 13 0.47 6.69 13.73
N GLY A 14 -0.53 7.12 12.95
CA GLY A 14 -1.04 8.50 12.93
C GLY A 14 -2.04 8.84 14.05
N PRO A 15 -2.68 10.03 13.98
CA PRO A 15 -3.71 10.44 14.92
C PRO A 15 -4.85 9.41 15.06
N PRO A 16 -5.46 9.23 16.25
CA PRO A 16 -6.48 8.19 16.47
C PRO A 16 -7.73 8.32 15.58
N ASP A 17 -8.03 9.54 15.13
CA ASP A 17 -9.19 9.88 14.31
C ASP A 17 -8.89 9.87 12.80
N ALA A 18 -7.62 9.85 12.41
CA ALA A 18 -7.20 9.75 11.02
C ALA A 18 -7.60 8.38 10.44
N ALA A 19 -8.26 8.39 9.29
CA ALA A 19 -8.57 7.16 8.56
C ALA A 19 -7.42 6.84 7.58
N VAL A 20 -7.00 5.58 7.53
CA VAL A 20 -5.90 5.11 6.68
C VAL A 20 -6.40 3.98 5.79
N ALA A 21 -6.00 4.01 4.53
CA ALA A 21 -6.19 2.90 3.61
C ALA A 21 -5.20 1.78 3.95
N LEU A 22 -5.72 0.58 4.15
CA LEU A 22 -5.00 -0.60 4.60
C LEU A 22 -5.09 -1.68 3.53
N LEU A 23 -3.94 -2.05 2.98
CA LEU A 23 -3.81 -3.11 2.00
C LEU A 23 -3.16 -4.35 2.62
N LEU A 24 -3.73 -5.53 2.36
CA LEU A 24 -3.10 -6.82 2.62
C LEU A 24 -2.47 -7.33 1.32
N ALA A 25 -1.17 -7.54 1.33
CA ALA A 25 -0.44 -8.19 0.26
C ALA A 25 -0.05 -9.62 0.68
N ASP A 26 -0.55 -10.61 -0.05
CA ASP A 26 -0.21 -12.01 0.19
C ASP A 26 1.20 -12.33 -0.36
N PRO A 27 2.17 -12.72 0.48
CA PRO A 27 3.52 -13.05 0.04
C PRO A 27 3.58 -14.28 -0.87
N GLU A 28 2.53 -15.11 -0.89
CA GLU A 28 2.38 -16.26 -1.79
C GLU A 28 1.29 -16.01 -2.86
N GLY A 29 0.82 -14.76 -2.96
CA GLY A 29 -0.27 -14.35 -3.83
C GLY A 29 0.14 -14.11 -5.28
N THR A 30 -0.50 -13.13 -5.92
CA THR A 30 -0.16 -12.70 -7.30
C THR A 30 1.22 -12.06 -7.38
N ALA A 31 1.83 -11.98 -8.58
CA ALA A 31 3.13 -11.33 -8.77
C ALA A 31 3.20 -9.92 -8.18
N GLY A 32 2.11 -9.14 -8.29
CA GLY A 32 2.00 -7.82 -7.67
C GLY A 32 2.05 -7.84 -6.15
N GLU A 33 1.37 -8.79 -5.52
CA GLU A 33 1.39 -8.95 -4.06
C GLU A 33 2.75 -9.43 -3.57
N GLN A 34 3.36 -10.38 -4.27
CA GLN A 34 4.70 -10.86 -3.97
C GLN A 34 5.72 -9.73 -4.11
N ALA A 35 5.62 -8.89 -5.14
CA ALA A 35 6.49 -7.73 -5.31
C ALA A 35 6.34 -6.73 -4.16
N VAL A 36 5.11 -6.41 -3.77
CA VAL A 36 4.81 -5.53 -2.65
C VAL A 36 5.31 -6.10 -1.31
N ALA A 37 5.13 -7.40 -1.07
CA ALA A 37 5.63 -8.08 0.11
C ALA A 37 7.17 -7.99 0.21
N ARG A 38 7.87 -8.18 -0.92
CA ARG A 38 9.33 -8.09 -0.98
C ARG A 38 9.87 -6.67 -0.77
N LEU A 39 9.13 -5.64 -1.16
CA LEU A 39 9.53 -4.24 -0.95
C LEU A 39 9.69 -3.87 0.53
N GLY A 40 8.99 -4.55 1.44
CA GLY A 40 9.15 -4.34 2.88
C GLY A 40 10.59 -4.50 3.36
N ALA A 41 11.38 -5.40 2.76
CA ALA A 41 12.78 -5.62 3.12
C ALA A 41 13.74 -4.53 2.62
N TYR A 42 13.28 -3.67 1.71
CA TYR A 42 14.03 -2.53 1.15
C TYR A 42 13.66 -1.19 1.81
N CYS A 43 12.65 -1.20 2.68
CA CYS A 43 12.18 -0.02 3.40
C CYS A 43 13.12 0.35 4.55
N TYR A 44 13.00 1.59 5.03
CA TYR A 44 13.66 2.02 6.27
C TYR A 44 12.70 1.99 7.46
N GLU A 45 13.20 1.72 8.65
CA GLU A 45 12.39 1.72 9.89
C GLU A 45 12.18 3.15 10.41
N GLY A 46 10.96 3.46 10.87
CA GLY A 46 10.64 4.74 11.50
C GLY A 46 9.20 4.78 12.03
N ASP A 47 8.99 5.45 13.17
CA ASP A 47 7.65 5.71 13.74
C ASP A 47 6.77 4.45 13.94
N GLY A 48 7.38 3.31 14.27
CA GLY A 48 6.65 2.04 14.47
C GLY A 48 6.13 1.41 13.18
N ALA A 49 6.77 1.73 12.05
CA ALA A 49 6.49 1.17 10.73
C ALA A 49 7.80 1.05 9.92
N VAL A 50 7.71 0.42 8.75
CA VAL A 50 8.74 0.54 7.71
C VAL A 50 8.23 1.42 6.59
N HIS A 51 9.08 2.21 5.96
CA HIS A 51 8.66 3.22 4.97
C HIS A 51 9.37 2.98 3.65
N LEU A 52 8.60 2.91 2.56
CA LEU A 52 9.17 2.98 1.22
C LEU A 52 9.47 4.45 0.91
N VAL A 53 10.70 4.76 0.52
CA VAL A 53 11.08 6.12 0.13
C VAL A 53 10.23 6.54 -1.07
N ARG A 54 9.65 7.74 -1.04
CA ARG A 54 8.77 8.25 -2.11
C ARG A 54 9.43 8.24 -3.50
N THR A 55 10.76 8.37 -3.55
CA THR A 55 11.54 8.31 -4.80
C THR A 55 11.69 6.92 -5.38
N ASP A 56 11.28 5.89 -4.65
CA ASP A 56 11.37 4.48 -5.06
C ASP A 56 9.97 3.90 -5.35
N GLY A 57 8.94 4.39 -4.66
CA GLY A 57 7.54 4.10 -4.97
C GLY A 57 6.56 4.88 -4.09
N TRP A 58 5.29 4.84 -4.49
CA TRP A 58 4.20 5.55 -3.82
C TRP A 58 2.85 4.83 -4.04
N ALA A 59 1.84 5.31 -3.31
CA ALA A 59 0.46 4.91 -3.51
C ALA A 59 -0.32 6.00 -4.27
N GLU A 60 -0.87 5.65 -5.42
CA GLU A 60 -1.85 6.46 -6.14
C GLU A 60 -3.25 6.11 -5.63
N ARG A 61 -4.02 7.15 -5.27
CA ARG A 61 -5.39 6.99 -4.81
C ARG A 61 -6.33 7.80 -5.69
N GLU A 62 -7.44 7.20 -6.04
CA GLU A 62 -8.55 7.84 -6.72
C GLU A 62 -9.84 7.49 -5.98
N SER A 63 -10.66 8.50 -5.68
CA SER A 63 -11.97 8.32 -5.07
C SER A 63 -13.05 8.57 -6.13
N ASP A 64 -13.88 7.56 -6.38
CA ASP A 64 -15.03 7.62 -7.29
C ASP A 64 -16.30 7.29 -6.49
N GLY A 65 -17.02 8.33 -6.07
CA GLY A 65 -18.14 8.22 -5.15
C GLY A 65 -17.72 7.58 -3.81
N ASP A 66 -18.34 6.45 -3.48
CA ASP A 66 -18.03 5.67 -2.27
C ASP A 66 -16.96 4.59 -2.51
N THR A 67 -16.24 4.64 -3.64
CA THR A 67 -15.19 3.65 -3.97
C THR A 67 -13.82 4.30 -3.93
N LEU A 68 -12.92 3.75 -3.12
CA LEU A 68 -11.49 4.05 -3.18
C LEU A 68 -10.80 3.05 -4.10
N ARG A 69 -10.07 3.58 -5.07
CA ARG A 69 -9.14 2.84 -5.91
C ARG A 69 -7.73 3.17 -5.48
N LEU A 70 -6.92 2.15 -5.34
CA LEU A 70 -5.52 2.24 -4.96
C LEU A 70 -4.67 1.58 -6.04
N ALA A 71 -3.57 2.21 -6.42
CA ALA A 71 -2.51 1.60 -7.20
C ALA A 71 -1.16 1.84 -6.52
N ILE A 72 -0.31 0.82 -6.48
CA ILE A 72 1.06 0.95 -5.99
C ILE A 72 1.98 1.12 -7.19
N ALA A 73 2.61 2.28 -7.27
CA ALA A 73 3.56 2.65 -8.30
C ALA A 73 4.99 2.51 -7.75
N VAL A 74 5.87 1.86 -8.51
CA VAL A 74 7.25 1.58 -8.08
C VAL A 74 8.20 1.74 -9.25
N TYR A 75 9.35 2.37 -9.02
CA TYR A 75 10.36 2.46 -10.07
C TYR A 75 11.05 1.11 -10.32
N PRO A 76 11.42 0.81 -11.59
CA PRO A 76 12.11 -0.44 -11.93
C PRO A 76 13.39 -0.70 -11.12
N VAL A 77 14.11 0.36 -10.70
CA VAL A 77 15.32 0.21 -9.90
C VAL A 77 15.03 -0.42 -8.54
N ALA A 78 13.97 0.01 -7.84
CA ALA A 78 13.59 -0.52 -6.53
C ALA A 78 13.13 -1.98 -6.63
N LEU A 79 12.36 -2.33 -7.68
CA LEU A 79 11.96 -3.72 -7.93
C LEU A 79 13.17 -4.65 -8.10
N ARG A 80 14.19 -4.21 -8.84
CA ARG A 80 15.42 -5.00 -9.01
C ARG A 80 16.18 -5.19 -7.69
N GLN A 81 16.17 -4.20 -6.79
CA GLN A 81 16.83 -4.32 -5.48
C GLN A 81 16.23 -5.44 -4.62
N VAL A 82 14.95 -5.75 -4.82
CA VAL A 82 14.24 -6.83 -4.12
C VAL A 82 14.08 -8.10 -4.97
N GLY A 83 14.86 -8.22 -6.06
CA GLY A 83 14.89 -9.42 -6.91
C GLY A 83 13.58 -9.67 -7.67
N VAL A 84 12.83 -8.61 -7.99
CA VAL A 84 11.63 -8.65 -8.83
C VAL A 84 12.00 -8.16 -10.23
N ASP A 85 11.61 -8.89 -11.27
CA ASP A 85 11.83 -8.48 -12.66
C ASP A 85 10.79 -7.41 -13.08
N PRO A 86 11.20 -6.17 -13.38
CA PRO A 86 10.26 -5.13 -13.80
C PRO A 86 9.48 -5.46 -15.07
N HIS A 87 9.97 -6.40 -15.90
CA HIS A 87 9.28 -6.82 -17.12
C HIS A 87 8.00 -7.64 -16.87
N GLU A 88 7.77 -8.10 -15.64
CA GLU A 88 6.51 -8.73 -15.24
C GLU A 88 5.34 -7.74 -15.20
N PHE A 89 5.62 -6.43 -15.18
CA PHE A 89 4.63 -5.37 -15.09
C PHE A 89 4.63 -4.51 -16.35
N THR A 90 3.44 -4.32 -16.94
CA THR A 90 3.28 -3.56 -18.19
C THR A 90 2.59 -2.22 -17.98
N GLU A 91 1.82 -2.08 -16.91
CA GLU A 91 1.08 -0.86 -16.59
C GLU A 91 2.01 0.23 -16.04
N ARG A 92 1.73 1.48 -16.42
CA ARG A 92 2.50 2.65 -16.00
C ARG A 92 1.67 3.54 -15.09
N SER A 93 2.36 4.21 -14.18
CA SER A 93 1.77 5.23 -13.33
C SER A 93 1.20 6.38 -14.18
N ALA A 94 0.10 6.95 -13.71
CA ALA A 94 -0.48 8.15 -14.32
C ALA A 94 0.28 9.42 -13.94
N VAL A 95 1.03 9.39 -12.83
CA VAL A 95 1.83 10.50 -12.31
C VAL A 95 3.19 10.54 -12.98
N ASP A 96 3.90 9.41 -13.03
CA ASP A 96 5.19 9.28 -13.72
C ASP A 96 5.24 8.01 -14.57
N PRO A 97 5.26 8.13 -15.92
CA PRO A 97 5.31 6.98 -16.82
C PRO A 97 6.54 6.08 -16.67
N GLU A 98 7.61 6.52 -16.01
CA GLU A 98 8.78 5.68 -15.73
C GLU A 98 8.49 4.65 -14.61
N ALA A 99 7.56 4.96 -13.70
CA ALA A 99 7.13 4.03 -12.66
C ALA A 99 6.11 3.00 -13.18
N LEU A 100 6.20 1.80 -12.63
CA LEU A 100 5.35 0.65 -12.96
C LEU A 100 4.24 0.52 -11.91
N ILE A 101 3.03 0.22 -12.36
CA ILE A 101 1.96 -0.20 -11.44
C ILE A 101 2.13 -1.69 -11.15
N VAL A 102 2.43 -2.02 -9.89
CA VAL A 102 2.67 -3.40 -9.46
C VAL A 102 1.43 -4.04 -8.85
N LEU A 103 0.54 -3.26 -8.25
CA LEU A 103 -0.67 -3.78 -7.63
C LEU A 103 -1.79 -2.75 -7.70
N ARG A 104 -3.01 -3.22 -7.98
CA ARG A 104 -4.25 -2.45 -7.87
C ARG A 104 -5.19 -3.10 -6.88
N ALA A 105 -5.89 -2.27 -6.11
CA ALA A 105 -6.95 -2.71 -5.22
C ALA A 105 -8.08 -1.68 -5.19
N GLN A 106 -9.26 -2.13 -4.80
CA GLN A 106 -10.40 -1.24 -4.60
C GLN A 106 -11.23 -1.68 -3.40
N ALA A 107 -11.86 -0.71 -2.74
CA ALA A 107 -12.73 -0.95 -1.60
C ALA A 107 -13.84 0.10 -1.55
N ALA A 108 -15.00 -0.30 -1.04
CA ALA A 108 -16.01 0.66 -0.63
C ALA A 108 -15.53 1.41 0.62
N VAL A 109 -15.71 2.72 0.63
CA VAL A 109 -15.33 3.60 1.74
C VAL A 109 -16.57 4.35 2.22
N PRO A 110 -17.02 4.08 3.46
CA PRO A 110 -18.10 4.87 4.06
C PRO A 110 -17.75 6.36 4.08
N ALA A 111 -18.71 7.23 3.72
CA ALA A 111 -18.52 8.68 3.68
C ALA A 111 -17.87 9.29 4.95
N PRO A 112 -18.19 8.86 6.20
CA PRO A 112 -17.52 9.38 7.41
C PRO A 112 -16.03 9.03 7.52
N LEU A 113 -15.59 7.96 6.85
CA LEU A 113 -14.17 7.59 6.76
C LEU A 113 -13.49 8.31 5.60
N ALA A 114 -14.17 8.47 4.46
CA ALA A 114 -13.65 9.18 3.31
C ALA A 114 -13.22 10.62 3.66
N ALA A 115 -14.01 11.33 4.47
CA ALA A 115 -13.72 12.70 4.89
C ALA A 115 -12.47 12.83 5.81
N ARG A 116 -11.99 11.72 6.38
CA ARG A 116 -10.83 11.69 7.30
C ARG A 116 -9.68 10.87 6.72
N LEU A 117 -9.79 10.43 5.47
CA LEU A 117 -8.81 9.57 4.83
C LEU A 117 -7.53 10.37 4.58
N VAL A 118 -6.45 9.97 5.23
CA VAL A 118 -5.13 10.56 5.01
C VAL A 118 -4.51 10.03 3.72
N ASP A 119 -3.46 10.72 3.28
CA ASP A 119 -2.85 10.44 2.00
C ASP A 119 -1.95 9.21 1.98
N ALA A 120 -1.37 8.88 3.13
CA ALA A 120 -0.53 7.70 3.31
C ALA A 120 -1.37 6.41 3.29
N VAL A 121 -0.77 5.34 2.78
CA VAL A 121 -1.36 4.00 2.73
C VAL A 121 -0.48 3.05 3.54
N ALA A 122 -1.12 2.24 4.37
CA ALA A 122 -0.47 1.19 5.14
C ALA A 122 -0.65 -0.16 4.42
N VAL A 123 0.44 -0.90 4.27
CA VAL A 123 0.45 -2.23 3.65
C VAL A 123 0.97 -3.23 4.66
N PHE A 124 0.18 -4.27 4.92
CA PHE A 124 0.65 -5.44 5.67
C PHE A 124 0.89 -6.60 4.74
N THR A 125 1.91 -7.40 5.06
CA THR A 125 2.18 -8.65 4.37
C THR A 125 1.61 -9.79 5.19
N ALA A 126 0.59 -10.46 4.68
CA ALA A 126 -0.06 -11.56 5.39
C ALA A 126 -0.82 -12.48 4.43
N GLY A 127 -0.96 -13.75 4.82
CA GLY A 127 -1.73 -14.72 4.04
C GLY A 127 -3.22 -14.37 3.97
N PRO A 128 -3.97 -15.04 3.08
CA PRO A 128 -5.37 -14.69 2.79
C PRO A 128 -6.34 -14.95 3.95
N ASP A 129 -5.93 -15.75 4.94
CA ASP A 129 -6.71 -16.07 6.14
C ASP A 129 -6.47 -15.10 7.30
N SER A 130 -5.48 -14.21 7.19
CA SER A 130 -5.18 -13.21 8.21
C SER A 130 -6.10 -12.01 8.13
N SER A 131 -6.54 -11.52 9.29
CA SER A 131 -7.26 -10.24 9.38
C SER A 131 -6.34 -9.10 9.78
N VAL A 132 -6.68 -7.88 9.35
CA VAL A 132 -5.97 -6.66 9.79
C VAL A 132 -6.03 -6.49 11.31
N ASP A 133 -7.13 -6.88 11.96
CA ASP A 133 -7.26 -6.80 13.42
C ASP A 133 -6.23 -7.67 14.15
N GLU A 134 -6.01 -8.90 13.66
CA GLU A 134 -5.02 -9.80 14.24
C GLU A 134 -3.59 -9.27 14.08
N LEU A 135 -3.27 -8.71 12.92
CA LEU A 135 -1.94 -8.13 12.65
C LEU A 135 -1.67 -6.92 13.55
N LEU A 136 -2.65 -6.03 13.70
CA LEU A 136 -2.55 -4.90 14.61
C LEU A 136 -2.44 -5.34 16.07
N ALA A 137 -3.21 -6.35 16.49
CA ALA A 137 -3.14 -6.88 17.86
C ALA A 137 -1.81 -7.59 18.15
N ALA A 138 -1.19 -8.20 17.14
CA ALA A 138 0.14 -8.79 17.23
C ALA A 138 1.27 -7.73 17.26
N GLY A 139 0.95 -6.47 16.98
CA GLY A 139 1.95 -5.39 16.93
C GLY A 139 2.82 -5.44 15.67
N GLU A 140 2.33 -6.09 14.60
CA GLU A 140 3.01 -6.11 13.31
C GLU A 140 3.17 -4.69 12.75
N TRP A 141 4.30 -4.43 12.10
CA TRP A 141 4.60 -3.13 11.52
C TRP A 141 4.17 -3.10 10.05
N PRO A 142 3.33 -2.12 9.64
CA PRO A 142 3.01 -1.96 8.23
C PRO A 142 4.21 -1.38 7.47
N MET A 143 4.24 -1.64 6.17
CA MET A 143 4.93 -0.79 5.21
C MET A 143 4.06 0.42 4.89
N MET A 144 4.58 1.62 5.12
CA MET A 144 3.92 2.88 4.79
C MET A 144 4.36 3.36 3.42
N LEU A 145 3.37 3.69 2.60
CA LEU A 145 3.54 4.28 1.27
C LEU A 145 3.10 5.75 1.33
N ALA A 146 3.97 6.62 0.86
CA ALA A 146 3.66 8.03 0.68
C ALA A 146 2.69 8.25 -0.49
N PRO A 147 1.98 9.39 -0.55
CA PRO A 147 1.31 9.83 -1.78
C PRO A 147 2.33 10.05 -2.92
N PRO A 148 1.85 10.26 -4.15
CA PRO A 148 2.71 10.57 -5.28
C PRO A 148 3.63 11.78 -5.01
N PRO A 149 4.81 11.84 -5.63
CA PRO A 149 5.66 13.03 -5.55
C PRO A 149 4.92 14.27 -6.07
N GLU A 150 5.13 15.41 -5.40
CA GLU A 150 4.67 16.70 -5.91
C GLU A 150 5.60 17.10 -7.06
N HIS A 151 5.02 17.46 -8.22
CA HIS A 151 5.75 18.01 -9.36
C HIS A 151 5.91 19.53 -9.22
#